data_AF-A0A3D3FJY1-F1
#
_entry.id   AF-A0A3D3FJY1-F1
#
_cell.length_a   1.000
_cell.length_b   1.000
_cell.length_c   1.000
_cell.angle_alpha   90.00
_cell.angle_beta   90.00
_cell.angle_gamma   90.00
#
_symmetry.space_group_name_H-M   'P 1'
#
loop_
_entity.id
_entity.type
_entity.pdbx_description
1 polymer ?
#
loop_
_entity_poly.entity_id
_entity_poly.type
_entity_poly.pdbx_seq_one_letter_code
_entity_poly.pdbx_strand_id
1 'polypeptide(L)'
;MADENVTYVGNLSAFFAQNAQPIETVKVAVSKRFIDPTTGKPAEWELKAIPADKNGKLRNKNLKPVPVEGKHGVYTMQLDTAKYFSEMIAATVAFPNLSDAELQNSYGVMGEEALLGKMLLPGEYDNLLAAVQSVNGYDEDAEKQADEVQQVKN
;
A
#
# COMPACT_ATOMS: atom_id res chain seq x y z
N MET A 1 -1.61 25.57 44.63
CA MET A 1 -2.33 25.99 43.40
C MET A 1 -2.56 24.72 42.62
N ALA A 2 -3.84 24.33 42.48
CA ALA A 2 -4.30 23.37 41.47
C ALA A 2 -3.99 23.95 40.07
N ASP A 3 -3.91 23.22 38.98
CA ASP A 3 -4.57 21.98 38.58
C ASP A 3 -3.82 21.44 37.34
N GLU A 4 -4.08 20.19 36.98
CA GLU A 4 -3.98 19.55 35.65
C GLU A 4 -3.57 18.09 35.76
N ASN A 5 -4.42 17.31 36.43
CA ASN A 5 -4.61 15.92 36.02
C ASN A 5 -5.28 15.94 34.64
N VAL A 6 -4.49 15.92 33.57
CA VAL A 6 -4.98 15.59 32.23
C VAL A 6 -5.47 14.15 32.27
N THR A 7 -6.75 13.98 32.60
CA THR A 7 -7.44 12.71 32.52
C THR A 7 -7.75 12.46 31.05
N TYR A 8 -7.00 11.56 30.44
CA TYR A 8 -7.34 11.06 29.11
C TYR A 8 -8.63 10.25 29.21
N VAL A 9 -9.78 10.89 28.97
CA VAL A 9 -11.08 10.22 28.90
C VAL A 9 -11.24 9.62 27.49
N GLY A 10 -10.39 8.64 27.16
CA GLY A 10 -10.52 7.88 25.93
C GLY A 10 -11.70 6.92 26.03
N ASN A 11 -12.79 7.20 25.29
CA ASN A 11 -13.90 6.27 25.17
C ASN A 11 -13.60 5.22 24.09
N LEU A 12 -13.69 3.94 24.44
CA LEU A 12 -13.51 2.81 23.51
C LEU A 12 -14.43 2.89 22.28
N SER A 13 -15.54 3.62 22.38
CA SER A 13 -16.45 3.85 21.26
C SER A 13 -15.76 4.38 20.01
N ALA A 14 -14.72 5.21 20.15
CA ALA A 14 -13.98 5.76 19.02
C ALA A 14 -13.31 4.67 18.14
N PHE A 15 -13.04 3.49 18.70
CA PHE A 15 -12.36 2.39 18.00
C PHE A 15 -13.30 1.28 17.53
N PHE A 16 -14.61 1.43 17.76
CA PHE A 16 -15.58 0.45 17.27
C PHE A 16 -15.73 0.53 15.75
N ALA A 17 -15.89 -0.62 15.10
CA ALA A 17 -15.92 -0.72 13.64
C ALA A 17 -17.02 0.15 12.99
N GLN A 18 -18.17 0.30 13.66
CA GLN A 18 -19.26 1.16 13.21
C GLN A 18 -18.96 2.67 13.33
N ASN A 19 -17.96 3.05 14.13
CA ASN A 19 -17.56 4.43 14.36
C ASN A 19 -16.26 4.79 13.62
N ALA A 20 -15.51 3.79 13.15
CA ALA A 20 -14.35 3.99 12.31
C ALA A 20 -14.77 4.58 10.96
N GLN A 21 -14.03 5.58 10.49
CA GLN A 21 -14.26 6.15 9.17
C GLN A 21 -14.01 5.08 8.10
N PRO A 22 -14.83 5.02 7.04
CA PRO A 22 -14.64 4.07 5.96
C PRO A 22 -13.31 4.33 5.26
N ILE A 23 -12.70 3.27 4.73
CA ILE A 23 -11.50 3.39 3.92
C ILE A 23 -11.87 4.13 2.62
N GLU A 24 -11.38 5.35 2.49
CA GLU A 24 -11.61 6.19 1.32
C GLU A 24 -10.87 5.63 0.10
N THR A 25 -11.45 5.89 -1.07
CA THR A 25 -10.84 5.56 -2.36
C THR A 25 -10.17 6.82 -2.90
N VAL A 26 -8.88 6.73 -3.18
CA VAL A 26 -8.06 7.85 -3.66
C VAL A 26 -7.87 7.72 -5.16
N LYS A 27 -8.05 8.84 -5.89
CA LYS A 27 -7.84 8.92 -7.33
C LYS A 27 -6.48 9.54 -7.64
N VAL A 28 -5.69 8.89 -8.49
CA VAL A 28 -4.36 9.37 -8.86
C VAL A 28 -4.02 9.06 -10.33
N ALA A 29 -3.52 10.06 -11.05
CA ALA A 29 -2.98 9.85 -12.39
C ALA A 29 -1.48 9.49 -12.31
N VAL A 30 -1.15 8.21 -12.52
CA VAL A 30 0.24 7.71 -12.41
C VAL A 30 1.03 7.77 -13.72
N SER A 31 0.32 7.92 -14.85
CA SER A 31 0.90 7.95 -16.20
C SER A 31 0.22 9.01 -17.05
N LYS A 32 1.01 9.74 -17.85
CA LYS A 32 0.49 10.66 -18.88
C LYS A 32 0.15 9.95 -20.20
N ARG A 33 0.51 8.67 -20.33
CA ARG A 33 0.33 7.88 -21.56
C ARG A 33 -1.07 7.30 -21.69
N PHE A 34 -1.69 6.96 -20.56
CA PHE A 34 -3.08 6.51 -20.54
C PHE A 34 -3.99 7.71 -20.51
N ILE A 35 -4.73 7.94 -21.59
CA ILE A 35 -5.66 9.07 -21.70
C ILE A 35 -7.08 8.53 -21.62
N ASP A 36 -7.88 9.12 -20.73
CA ASP A 36 -9.32 8.84 -20.67
C ASP A 36 -9.99 9.42 -21.93
N PRO A 37 -10.66 8.58 -22.74
CA PRO A 37 -11.29 9.02 -23.98
C PRO A 37 -12.44 10.02 -23.76
N THR A 38 -13.03 10.05 -22.56
CA THR A 38 -14.15 10.93 -22.22
C THR A 38 -13.68 12.33 -21.85
N THR A 39 -12.59 12.43 -21.10
CA THR A 39 -12.10 13.70 -20.55
C THR A 39 -10.91 14.28 -21.30
N GLY A 40 -10.18 13.46 -22.08
CA GLY A 40 -8.95 13.85 -22.76
C GLY A 40 -7.76 14.09 -21.82
N LYS A 41 -7.90 13.73 -20.53
CA LYS A 41 -6.87 13.89 -19.50
C LYS A 41 -6.22 12.53 -19.18
N PRO A 42 -5.06 12.52 -18.50
CA PRO A 42 -4.49 11.30 -17.93
C PRO A 42 -5.53 10.50 -17.13
N ALA A 43 -5.62 9.20 -17.40
CA ALA A 43 -6.55 8.30 -16.73
C ALA A 43 -6.17 8.13 -15.26
N GLU A 44 -7.16 8.28 -14.38
CA GLU A 44 -6.98 8.13 -12.95
C GLU A 44 -7.12 6.68 -12.52
N TRP A 45 -6.24 6.27 -11.63
CA TRP A 45 -6.30 5.00 -10.92
C TRP A 45 -7.09 5.21 -9.63
N GLU A 46 -7.94 4.26 -9.28
CA GLU A 46 -8.61 4.25 -7.99
C GLU A 46 -7.85 3.31 -7.06
N LEU A 47 -7.35 3.84 -5.96
CA LEU A 47 -6.58 3.12 -4.94
C LEU A 47 -7.40 3.04 -3.66
N LYS A 48 -7.42 1.86 -3.05
CA LYS A 48 -8.12 1.62 -1.79
C LYS A 48 -7.21 0.88 -0.83
N ALA A 49 -6.98 1.49 0.34
CA ALA A 49 -6.10 0.91 1.34
C ALA A 49 -6.54 -0.50 1.73
N ILE A 50 -5.56 -1.37 1.99
CA ILE A 50 -5.81 -2.72 2.46
C ILE A 50 -5.71 -2.79 3.98
N PRO A 51 -6.54 -3.61 4.65
CA PRO A 51 -6.41 -3.82 6.09
C PRO A 51 -5.02 -4.37 6.46
N ALA A 52 -4.52 -4.01 7.64
CA ALA A 52 -3.22 -4.46 8.14
C ALA A 52 -3.06 -5.99 8.15
N ASP A 53 -4.14 -6.75 8.44
CA ASP A 53 -4.13 -8.22 8.35
C ASP A 53 -3.86 -8.73 6.93
N LYS A 54 -4.50 -8.13 5.91
CA LYS A 54 -4.27 -8.49 4.51
C LYS A 54 -2.82 -8.20 4.12
N ASN A 55 -2.32 -7.03 4.50
CA ASN A 55 -0.93 -6.66 4.25
C ASN A 55 0.07 -7.60 4.96
N GLY A 56 -0.18 -7.94 6.23
CA GLY A 56 0.63 -8.89 6.99
C GLY A 56 0.67 -10.27 6.34
N LYS A 57 -0.46 -10.75 5.79
CA LYS A 57 -0.52 -11.99 5.00
C LYS A 57 0.32 -11.93 3.73
N LEU A 58 0.27 -10.82 2.99
CA LEU A 58 1.13 -10.61 1.82
C LEU A 58 2.61 -10.61 2.21
N ARG A 59 2.98 -9.90 3.28
CA ARG A 59 4.35 -9.85 3.76
C ARG A 59 4.87 -11.24 4.16
N ASN A 60 4.10 -11.97 4.96
CA ASN A 60 4.48 -13.31 5.41
C ASN A 60 4.56 -14.32 4.26
N LYS A 61 3.63 -14.25 3.29
CA LYS A 61 3.66 -15.08 2.08
C LYS A 61 4.95 -14.91 1.26
N ASN A 62 5.54 -13.73 1.32
CA ASN A 62 6.75 -13.39 0.57
C ASN A 62 8.05 -13.54 1.38
N LEU A 63 8.01 -14.05 2.62
CA LEU A 63 9.20 -14.44 3.36
C LEU A 63 9.71 -15.80 2.87
N LYS A 64 11.02 -15.87 2.57
CA LYS A 64 11.70 -17.09 2.12
C LYS A 64 12.88 -17.40 3.04
N PRO A 65 13.08 -18.67 3.43
CA PRO A 65 14.28 -19.07 4.14
C PRO A 65 15.48 -19.06 3.18
N VAL A 66 16.56 -18.38 3.57
CA VAL A 66 17.78 -18.24 2.78
C VAL A 66 18.95 -18.71 3.63
N PRO A 67 19.82 -19.60 3.12
CA PRO A 67 20.94 -20.12 3.89
C PRO A 67 21.90 -18.99 4.28
N VAL A 68 22.37 -19.02 5.53
CA VAL A 68 23.37 -18.07 6.01
C VAL A 68 24.74 -18.48 5.49
N GLU A 69 25.38 -17.58 4.75
CA GLU A 69 26.72 -17.83 4.19
C GLU A 69 27.71 -18.21 5.30
N GLY A 70 28.45 -19.31 5.08
CA GLY A 70 29.41 -19.84 6.05
C GLY A 70 28.84 -20.63 7.23
N LYS A 71 27.51 -20.80 7.35
CA LYS A 71 26.89 -21.61 8.42
C LYS A 71 25.97 -22.71 7.86
N HIS A 72 26.49 -23.94 7.83
CA HIS A 72 25.71 -25.10 7.38
C HIS A 72 24.49 -25.35 8.27
N GLY A 73 23.30 -25.49 7.66
CA GLY A 73 22.05 -25.76 8.36
C GLY A 73 21.38 -24.55 9.02
N VAL A 74 21.94 -23.35 8.93
CA VAL A 74 21.36 -22.12 9.47
C VAL A 74 20.71 -21.31 8.35
N TYR A 75 19.45 -20.90 8.55
CA TYR A 75 18.70 -20.09 7.60
C TYR A 75 18.22 -18.79 8.26
N THR A 76 18.14 -17.73 7.47
CA THR A 76 17.47 -16.48 7.83
C THR A 76 16.24 -16.27 6.96
N MET A 77 15.25 -15.52 7.44
CA MET A 77 14.08 -15.16 6.63
C MET A 77 14.37 -13.87 5.87
N GLN A 78 14.29 -13.92 4.54
CA GLN A 78 14.41 -12.75 3.68
C GLN A 78 13.08 -12.49 2.98
N LEU A 79 12.65 -11.23 2.96
CA LEU A 79 11.48 -10.80 2.20
C LEU A 79 11.84 -10.69 0.72
N ASP A 80 11.04 -11.33 -0.13
CA ASP A 80 11.02 -11.06 -1.57
C ASP A 80 10.31 -9.73 -1.81
N THR A 81 11.06 -8.63 -1.69
CA THR A 81 10.51 -7.27 -1.71
C THR A 81 9.82 -6.94 -3.03
N ALA A 82 10.38 -7.37 -4.16
CA ALA A 82 9.81 -7.11 -5.47
C ALA A 82 8.43 -7.75 -5.61
N LYS A 83 8.33 -9.04 -5.24
CA LYS A 83 7.05 -9.76 -5.28
C LYS A 83 6.04 -9.21 -4.26
N TYR A 84 6.49 -8.90 -3.05
CA TYR A 84 5.65 -8.28 -2.03
C TYR A 84 5.04 -6.96 -2.51
N PHE A 85 5.83 -6.08 -3.12
CA PHE A 85 5.33 -4.82 -3.63
C PHE A 85 4.39 -5.00 -4.83
N SER A 86 4.69 -5.91 -5.74
CA SER A 86 3.77 -6.19 -6.85
C SER A 86 2.40 -6.68 -6.34
N GLU A 87 2.39 -7.62 -5.39
CA GLU A 87 1.15 -8.12 -4.78
C GLU A 87 0.43 -7.04 -3.95
N MET A 88 1.16 -6.14 -3.30
CA MET A 88 0.59 -5.01 -2.55
C MET A 88 -0.07 -3.99 -3.48
N ILE A 89 0.57 -3.65 -4.61
CA ILE A 89 -0.02 -2.79 -5.63
C ILE A 89 -1.30 -3.43 -6.15
N ALA A 90 -1.23 -4.69 -6.58
CA ALA A 90 -2.39 -5.37 -7.16
C ALA A 90 -3.56 -5.49 -6.16
N ALA A 91 -3.26 -5.68 -4.88
CA ALA A 91 -4.27 -5.73 -3.82
C ALA A 91 -4.90 -4.37 -3.47
N THR A 92 -4.25 -3.26 -3.80
CA THR A 92 -4.64 -1.87 -3.48
C THR A 92 -5.36 -1.19 -4.66
N VAL A 93 -5.02 -1.55 -5.89
CA VAL A 93 -5.66 -1.00 -7.10
C VAL A 93 -7.09 -1.52 -7.23
N ALA A 94 -8.07 -0.62 -7.11
CA ALA A 94 -9.49 -0.89 -7.35
C ALA A 94 -9.89 -0.63 -8.80
N PHE A 95 -9.28 0.37 -9.45
CA PHE A 95 -9.43 0.65 -10.87
C PHE A 95 -8.09 1.08 -11.49
N PRO A 96 -7.71 0.57 -12.67
CA PRO A 96 -8.42 -0.44 -13.48
C PRO A 96 -8.45 -1.81 -12.78
N ASN A 97 -9.42 -2.66 -13.13
CA ASN A 97 -9.45 -4.04 -12.63
C ASN A 97 -8.30 -4.81 -13.27
N LEU A 98 -7.21 -5.04 -12.53
CA LEU A 98 -6.03 -5.73 -13.05
C LEU A 98 -6.29 -7.21 -13.38
N SER A 99 -7.36 -7.79 -12.84
CA SER A 99 -7.81 -9.15 -13.17
C SER A 99 -8.69 -9.23 -14.42
N ASP A 100 -9.00 -8.09 -15.05
CA ASP A 100 -9.86 -8.04 -16.22
C ASP A 100 -9.21 -8.77 -17.42
N ALA A 101 -9.96 -9.72 -18.01
CA ALA A 101 -9.45 -10.57 -19.05
C ALA A 101 -9.20 -9.81 -20.36
N GLU A 102 -10.03 -8.83 -20.70
CA GLU A 102 -9.86 -8.02 -21.90
C GLU A 102 -8.60 -7.16 -21.80
N LEU A 103 -8.40 -6.53 -20.64
CA LEU A 103 -7.20 -5.76 -20.35
C LEU A 103 -5.94 -6.64 -20.41
N GLN A 104 -5.92 -7.77 -19.72
CA GLN A 104 -4.78 -8.70 -19.74
C GLN A 104 -4.46 -9.22 -21.15
N ASN A 105 -5.49 -9.60 -21.90
CA ASN A 105 -5.34 -10.05 -23.28
C ASN A 105 -4.79 -8.95 -24.19
N SER A 106 -5.17 -7.68 -23.98
CA SER A 106 -4.65 -6.55 -24.78
C SER A 106 -3.14 -6.36 -24.65
N TYR A 107 -2.56 -6.77 -23.50
CA TYR A 107 -1.12 -6.76 -23.24
C TYR A 107 -0.44 -8.12 -23.51
N GLY A 108 -1.19 -9.17 -23.85
CA GLY A 108 -0.67 -10.51 -24.14
C GLY A 108 -0.07 -11.21 -22.91
N VAL A 109 -0.61 -10.94 -21.72
CA VAL A 109 -0.11 -11.46 -20.43
C VAL A 109 -1.25 -12.07 -19.64
N MET A 110 -0.91 -12.89 -18.64
CA MET A 110 -1.88 -13.43 -17.69
C MET A 110 -1.36 -13.18 -16.27
N GLY A 111 -2.22 -12.61 -15.43
CA GLY A 111 -1.91 -12.25 -14.05
C GLY A 111 -1.56 -10.77 -13.86
N GLU A 112 -1.92 -10.26 -12.69
CA GLU A 112 -1.86 -8.85 -12.32
C GLU A 112 -0.41 -8.32 -12.29
N GLU A 113 0.54 -9.10 -11.74
CA GLU A 113 1.96 -8.76 -11.69
C GLU A 113 2.56 -8.62 -13.10
N ALA A 114 2.28 -9.59 -13.99
CA ALA A 114 2.75 -9.56 -15.36
C ALA A 114 2.12 -8.40 -16.14
N LEU A 115 0.84 -8.09 -15.89
CA LEU A 115 0.17 -6.93 -16.44
C LEU A 115 0.83 -5.62 -16.02
N LEU A 116 1.06 -5.41 -14.73
CA LEU A 116 1.72 -4.19 -14.22
C LEU A 116 3.10 -3.98 -14.87
N GLY A 117 3.92 -5.03 -14.92
CA GLY A 117 5.26 -4.96 -15.52
C GLY A 117 5.26 -4.78 -17.05
N LYS A 118 4.20 -5.21 -17.74
CA LYS A 118 4.06 -5.04 -19.19
C LYS A 118 3.46 -3.68 -19.58
N MET A 119 2.54 -3.18 -18.75
CA MET A 119 1.75 -1.98 -19.01
C MET A 119 2.51 -0.69 -18.67
N LEU A 120 3.23 -0.69 -17.53
CA LEU A 120 3.87 0.50 -16.98
C LEU A 120 5.34 0.60 -17.39
N LEU A 121 5.80 1.82 -17.67
CA LEU A 121 7.23 2.14 -17.67
C LEU A 121 7.78 2.10 -16.23
N PRO A 122 9.09 1.92 -16.02
CA PRO A 122 9.67 1.83 -14.67
C PRO A 122 9.27 3.00 -13.75
N GLY A 123 9.39 4.25 -14.24
CA GLY A 123 8.99 5.42 -13.45
C GLY A 123 7.48 5.51 -13.20
N GLU A 124 6.64 4.98 -14.09
CA GLU A 124 5.19 4.92 -13.87
C GLU A 124 4.83 3.88 -12.80
N TYR A 125 5.56 2.75 -12.78
CA TYR A 125 5.46 1.74 -11.72
C TYR A 125 5.89 2.30 -10.37
N ASP A 126 7.02 3.01 -10.32
CA ASP A 126 7.52 3.62 -9.08
C ASP A 126 6.55 4.67 -8.53
N ASN A 127 5.95 5.50 -9.40
CA ASN A 127 4.92 6.46 -9.01
C ASN A 127 3.68 5.77 -8.44
N LEU A 128 3.24 4.66 -9.06
CA LEU A 128 2.11 3.87 -8.58
C LEU A 128 2.43 3.22 -7.22
N LEU A 129 3.63 2.67 -7.06
CA LEU A 129 4.09 2.09 -5.79
C LEU A 129 4.09 3.14 -4.67
N ALA A 130 4.61 4.33 -4.93
CA ALA A 130 4.61 5.44 -3.97
C ALA A 130 3.18 5.84 -3.57
N ALA A 131 2.27 5.98 -4.53
CA ALA A 131 0.87 6.28 -4.25
C ALA A 131 0.18 5.16 -3.44
N VAL A 132 0.47 3.89 -3.75
CA VAL A 132 -0.02 2.73 -3.00
C VAL A 132 0.53 2.71 -1.57
N GLN A 133 1.79 3.06 -1.36
CA GLN A 133 2.39 3.16 -0.03
C GLN A 133 1.74 4.28 0.79
N SER A 134 1.58 5.47 0.21
CA SER A 134 0.89 6.60 0.84
C SER A 134 -0.55 6.24 1.25
N VAL A 135 -1.34 5.65 0.35
CA VAL A 135 -2.72 5.22 0.64
C VAL A 135 -2.78 4.16 1.74
N ASN A 136 -1.76 3.30 1.86
CA ASN A 136 -1.66 2.31 2.93
C ASN A 136 -1.03 2.86 4.23
N GLY A 137 -0.81 4.18 4.32
CA GLY A 137 -0.34 4.85 5.54
C GLY A 137 1.16 4.73 5.79
N TYR A 138 1.97 4.53 4.74
CA TYR A 138 3.43 4.48 4.83
C TYR A 138 4.12 5.84 4.61
N ASP A 139 3.37 6.95 4.51
CA ASP A 139 3.97 8.28 4.37
C ASP A 139 4.78 8.67 5.62
N GLU A 140 5.98 9.21 5.39
CA GLU A 140 6.96 9.59 6.42
C GLU A 140 6.43 10.63 7.43
N ASP A 141 5.38 11.39 7.07
CA ASP A 141 4.80 12.40 7.97
C ASP A 141 3.95 11.80 9.10
N ALA A 142 3.54 10.54 8.99
CA ALA A 142 2.85 9.84 10.09
C ALA A 142 3.79 9.53 11.27
N GLU A 143 5.08 9.28 11.00
CA GLU A 143 6.09 9.08 12.04
C GLU A 143 6.42 10.38 12.80
N LYS A 144 6.45 11.53 12.11
CA LYS A 144 6.70 12.85 12.75
C LYS A 144 5.62 13.24 13.76
N GLN A 145 4.36 12.90 13.51
CA GLN A 145 3.26 13.19 14.44
C GLN A 145 3.34 12.35 15.73
N ALA A 146 3.90 11.13 15.66
CA ALA A 146 4.08 10.27 16.83
C ALA A 146 5.22 10.78 17.74
N ASP A 147 6.28 11.35 17.15
CA ASP A 147 7.39 11.96 17.89
C ASP A 147 7.00 13.28 18.55
N GLU A 148 6.16 14.12 17.91
CA GLU A 148 5.66 15.34 18.54
C GLU A 148 4.86 15.05 19.81
N VAL A 149 4.00 14.03 19.82
CA VAL A 149 3.23 13.60 21.02
C VAL A 149 4.14 13.15 22.16
N GLN A 150 5.35 12.67 21.88
CA GLN A 150 6.32 12.33 22.92
C GLN A 150 7.08 13.56 23.44
N GLN A 151 7.27 14.60 22.63
CA GLN A 151 8.02 15.80 23.01
C GLN A 151 7.20 16.86 23.76
N VAL A 152 5.86 16.84 23.69
CA VAL A 152 5.00 17.73 24.51
C VAL A 152 4.95 17.32 26.00
N LYS A 153 5.83 16.42 26.44
CA LYS A 153 5.89 15.92 27.83
C LYS A 153 7.10 16.40 28.65
N ASN A 154 7.84 17.40 28.19
CA ASN A 154 8.96 17.98 28.94
C ASN A 154 8.69 19.39 29.43
#